data_AF-A0A7W1KWU7-F1
#
_entry.id   AF-A0A7W1KWU7-F1
#
_cell.length_a   1.000
_cell.length_b   1.000
_cell.length_c   1.000
_cell.angle_alpha   90.00
_cell.angle_beta   90.00
_cell.angle_gamma   90.00
#
_symmetry.space_group_name_H-M   'P 1'
#
loop_
_entity.id
_entity.type
_entity.pdbx_description
1 polymer ?
#
loop_
_entity_poly.entity_id
_entity_poly.type
_entity_poly.pdbx_seq_one_letter_code
_entity_poly.pdbx_strand_id
1 'polypeptide(L)'
;MTDKKGWGSTVAGWFIERDEDNEQTGEAVAEAATSDIESSTTGDPLAASAAHGDYTTPSPTQGVFQTPPPSAIGGQVDFEAVFAAAGVDSEERQRVAKTIELVRSLPAGTEMAVKKQIVEAALKAFGVPIEKIIEASVEEIQALDGYVRNGAADNEKLIQESDARIKQYEVEIKNIRAVMQQSVEEQQKVIKVCNDKKLEVQQVLEFFGRDVVASVVKASPKLHDPSDQAVTSAS
;
A
#
# COMPACT_ATOMS: atom_id res chain seq x y z
N MET A 1 36.47 65.73 -11.65
CA MET A 1 35.16 65.39 -12.23
C MET A 1 34.79 64.06 -11.61
N THR A 2 33.94 64.09 -10.59
CA THR A 2 33.64 62.93 -9.74
C THR A 2 32.22 62.51 -10.04
N ASP A 3 32.09 61.31 -10.58
CA ASP A 3 30.83 60.75 -11.06
C ASP A 3 29.81 60.54 -9.93
N LYS A 4 28.58 60.97 -10.25
CA LYS A 4 27.34 60.72 -9.51
C LYS A 4 27.10 59.21 -9.41
N LYS A 5 27.03 58.68 -8.19
CA LYS A 5 26.68 57.28 -7.93
C LYS A 5 25.45 57.18 -7.01
N GLY A 6 24.33 56.84 -7.64
CA GLY A 6 23.23 56.02 -7.11
C GLY A 6 22.49 56.49 -5.85
N TRP A 7 21.43 57.27 -6.01
CA TRP A 7 20.45 57.61 -4.97
C TRP A 7 19.35 56.55 -4.81
N GLY A 8 19.68 55.26 -4.82
CA GLY A 8 18.62 54.25 -4.82
C GLY A 8 19.17 52.84 -4.77
N SER A 9 19.61 52.43 -3.59
CA SER A 9 19.74 51.02 -3.28
C SER A 9 19.83 50.84 -1.77
N THR A 10 18.93 50.02 -1.24
CA THR A 10 19.05 49.36 0.06
C THR A 10 18.70 50.19 1.31
N VAL A 11 17.46 50.66 1.40
CA VAL A 11 16.80 50.90 2.71
C VAL A 11 15.35 50.40 2.63
N ALA A 12 15.17 49.12 2.33
CA ALA A 12 13.86 48.44 2.23
C ALA A 12 13.68 47.32 3.27
N GLY A 13 14.55 47.24 4.28
CA GLY A 13 14.47 46.19 5.31
C GLY A 13 13.53 46.51 6.48
N TRP A 14 13.30 47.80 6.76
CA TRP A 14 12.61 48.25 7.98
C TRP A 14 11.37 49.10 7.76
N PHE A 15 11.14 49.62 6.55
CA PHE A 15 9.93 50.34 6.15
C PHE A 15 9.20 49.46 5.14
N ILE A 16 7.94 49.11 5.41
CA ILE A 16 7.10 48.38 4.44
C ILE A 16 6.45 49.45 3.56
N GLU A 17 6.73 49.40 2.26
CA GLU A 17 6.00 50.16 1.25
C GLU A 17 4.58 49.57 1.17
N ARG A 18 3.56 50.39 1.38
CA ARG A 18 2.16 49.98 1.28
C ARG A 18 1.82 49.96 -0.22
N ASP A 19 1.85 48.78 -0.84
CA ASP A 19 1.34 48.60 -2.20
C ASP A 19 -0.18 48.82 -2.19
N GLU A 20 -0.61 49.99 -2.69
CA GLU A 20 -1.97 50.24 -3.16
C GLU A 20 -1.98 49.94 -4.67
N ASP A 21 -3.01 49.23 -5.13
CA ASP A 21 -3.40 48.92 -6.52
C ASP A 21 -2.64 47.81 -7.28
N ASN A 22 -3.16 46.58 -7.19
CA ASN A 22 -3.27 45.73 -8.38
C ASN A 22 -4.48 44.77 -8.27
N GLU A 23 -5.69 45.32 -8.38
CA GLU A 23 -6.78 44.57 -9.00
C GLU A 23 -6.59 44.61 -10.52
N GLN A 24 -6.86 43.47 -11.16
CA GLN A 24 -7.17 43.28 -12.59
C GLN A 24 -6.06 42.79 -13.53
N THR A 25 -5.89 41.47 -13.58
CA THR A 25 -5.89 40.76 -14.88
C THR A 25 -6.38 39.34 -14.67
N GLY A 26 -7.64 39.10 -15.05
CA GLY A 26 -8.21 37.77 -15.18
C GLY A 26 -7.96 37.17 -16.56
N GLU A 27 -8.27 35.87 -16.65
CA GLU A 27 -8.48 35.03 -17.85
C GLU A 27 -7.19 34.68 -18.63
N ALA A 28 -6.92 33.44 -19.07
CA ALA A 28 -7.83 32.38 -19.52
C ALA A 28 -7.08 31.04 -19.80
N VAL A 29 -7.82 29.92 -19.72
CA VAL A 29 -7.75 28.62 -20.50
C VAL A 29 -6.39 27.86 -20.56
N ALA A 30 -6.23 26.71 -19.91
CA ALA A 30 -6.67 25.33 -20.23
C ALA A 30 -5.70 24.50 -21.11
N GLU A 31 -5.69 23.20 -20.80
CA GLU A 31 -5.29 22.03 -21.60
C GLU A 31 -3.94 22.01 -22.32
N ALA A 32 -3.09 21.04 -21.97
CA ALA A 32 -2.86 19.89 -22.84
C ALA A 32 -1.95 18.86 -22.16
N ALA A 33 -2.38 17.61 -22.23
CA ALA A 33 -1.58 16.42 -22.02
C ALA A 33 -0.42 16.34 -23.04
N THR A 34 0.67 15.64 -22.70
CA THR A 34 1.09 14.36 -23.30
C THR A 34 2.61 14.13 -23.17
N SER A 35 2.95 12.89 -22.80
CA SER A 35 4.06 12.07 -23.35
C SER A 35 5.49 12.18 -22.81
N ASP A 36 5.87 11.05 -22.20
CA ASP A 36 7.04 10.20 -22.51
C ASP A 36 8.45 10.77 -22.39
N ILE A 37 9.17 10.32 -21.36
CA ILE A 37 10.55 9.85 -21.48
C ILE A 37 10.70 8.55 -20.68
N GLU A 38 10.87 7.45 -21.42
CA GLU A 38 11.36 6.16 -20.94
C GLU A 38 12.86 6.19 -20.57
N SER A 39 13.20 5.26 -19.66
CA SER A 39 14.41 4.42 -19.65
C SER A 39 15.73 4.96 -19.07
N SER A 40 16.16 4.36 -17.96
CA SER A 40 17.27 3.37 -17.92
C SER A 40 17.60 3.01 -16.46
N THR A 41 17.11 1.90 -15.91
CA THR A 41 17.75 0.57 -15.74
C THR A 41 19.02 0.49 -14.88
N THR A 42 19.13 -0.65 -14.16
CA THR A 42 20.20 -1.20 -13.29
C THR A 42 20.11 -0.76 -11.81
N GLY A 43 19.92 -1.63 -10.83
CA GLY A 43 19.78 -3.08 -10.77
C GLY A 43 20.20 -3.55 -9.37
N ASP A 44 19.31 -4.18 -8.61
CA ASP A 44 19.56 -5.35 -7.74
C ASP A 44 18.23 -5.79 -7.07
N PRO A 45 17.92 -7.09 -6.99
CA PRO A 45 16.62 -7.59 -6.57
C PRO A 45 16.64 -7.93 -5.07
N LEU A 46 15.90 -7.16 -4.27
CA LEU A 46 15.52 -7.62 -2.94
C LEU A 46 14.36 -8.61 -3.07
N ALA A 47 14.78 -9.85 -3.32
CA ALA A 47 13.99 -11.04 -3.13
C ALA A 47 13.45 -11.12 -1.69
N ALA A 48 12.19 -11.51 -1.61
CA ALA A 48 11.59 -12.33 -0.56
C ALA A 48 11.78 -11.88 0.89
N SER A 49 10.79 -11.12 1.38
CA SER A 49 10.28 -11.37 2.74
C SER A 49 8.79 -11.67 2.65
N ALA A 50 8.48 -12.82 2.05
CA ALA A 50 7.25 -13.54 2.33
C ALA A 50 7.39 -14.14 3.74
N ALA A 51 7.32 -13.28 4.76
CA ALA A 51 6.98 -13.72 6.11
C ALA A 51 5.46 -13.85 6.15
N HIS A 52 4.95 -14.94 5.56
CA HIS A 52 3.62 -15.41 5.88
C HIS A 52 3.63 -15.78 7.36
N GLY A 53 3.07 -14.89 8.18
CA GLY A 53 2.77 -15.22 9.55
C GLY A 53 1.90 -16.48 9.57
N ASP A 54 2.26 -17.41 10.44
CA ASP A 54 1.42 -18.52 10.84
C ASP A 54 0.09 -17.97 11.39
N TYR A 55 -0.88 -17.75 10.50
CA TYR A 55 -2.27 -17.55 10.87
C TYR A 55 -2.87 -18.90 11.21
N THR A 56 -2.49 -19.44 12.37
CA THR A 56 -3.25 -20.50 13.02
C THR A 56 -4.54 -19.88 13.57
N THR A 57 -5.54 -19.71 12.70
CA THR A 57 -6.93 -19.57 13.17
C THR A 57 -7.67 -20.83 12.75
N PRO A 58 -8.18 -21.64 13.69
CA PRO A 58 -8.98 -22.81 13.34
C PRO A 58 -10.28 -22.36 12.66
N SER A 59 -10.40 -22.66 11.36
CA SER A 59 -11.59 -22.42 10.55
C SER A 59 -12.68 -23.46 10.89
N PRO A 60 -13.97 -23.12 10.96
CA PRO A 60 -15.06 -23.98 11.46
C PRO A 60 -15.40 -25.19 10.57
N THR A 61 -14.60 -25.48 9.54
CA THR A 61 -14.67 -26.64 8.64
C THR A 61 -13.58 -27.69 8.92
N GLN A 62 -12.96 -27.65 10.11
CA GLN A 62 -12.11 -28.71 10.68
C GLN A 62 -12.74 -30.13 10.71
N GLY A 63 -13.97 -30.33 10.24
CA GLY A 63 -14.58 -31.66 10.17
C GLY A 63 -13.95 -32.60 9.14
N VAL A 64 -13.30 -32.07 8.10
CA VAL A 64 -12.70 -32.88 7.02
C VAL A 64 -11.18 -33.02 7.16
N PHE A 65 -10.52 -32.03 7.76
CA PHE A 65 -9.06 -32.01 7.91
C PHE A 65 -8.64 -32.28 9.35
N GLN A 66 -7.76 -33.26 9.53
CA GLN A 66 -7.15 -33.60 10.81
C GLN A 66 -6.02 -32.63 11.17
N THR A 67 -5.34 -32.09 10.15
CA THR A 67 -4.31 -31.06 10.29
C THR A 67 -4.56 -29.91 9.33
N PRO A 68 -4.02 -28.71 9.59
CA PRO A 68 -4.17 -27.58 8.67
C PRO A 68 -3.68 -27.97 7.26
N PRO A 69 -4.51 -27.82 6.21
CA PRO A 69 -4.10 -28.17 4.87
C PRO A 69 -3.04 -27.20 4.33
N PRO A 70 -2.18 -27.64 3.39
CA PRO A 70 -1.10 -26.82 2.83
C PRO A 70 -1.64 -25.60 2.08
N SER A 71 -0.96 -24.46 2.12
CA SER A 71 -1.36 -23.29 1.33
C SER A 71 -1.05 -23.48 -0.17
N ALA A 72 -1.96 -23.05 -1.05
CA ALA A 72 -1.75 -23.08 -2.50
C ALA A 72 -0.89 -21.90 -2.96
N ILE A 73 0.42 -22.01 -2.79
CA ILE A 73 1.36 -20.95 -3.19
C ILE A 73 1.32 -20.81 -4.72
N GLY A 74 1.03 -19.60 -5.20
CA GLY A 74 0.96 -19.32 -6.65
C GLY A 74 -0.13 -20.11 -7.39
N GLY A 75 -1.17 -20.58 -6.69
CA GLY A 75 -2.24 -21.39 -7.27
C GLY A 75 -1.85 -22.85 -7.56
N GLN A 76 -0.66 -23.28 -7.15
CA GLN A 76 -0.26 -24.68 -7.21
C GLN A 76 -0.76 -25.40 -5.95
N VAL A 77 -1.47 -26.51 -6.14
CA VAL A 77 -2.01 -27.34 -5.06
C VAL A 77 -1.17 -28.61 -4.94
N ASP A 78 -0.66 -28.85 -3.74
CA ASP A 78 -0.04 -30.13 -3.39
C ASP A 78 -1.13 -31.10 -2.93
N PHE A 79 -1.70 -31.83 -3.89
CA PHE A 79 -2.77 -32.80 -3.63
C PHE A 79 -2.36 -33.88 -2.63
N GLU A 80 -1.09 -34.30 -2.63
CA GLU A 80 -0.61 -35.31 -1.71
C GLU A 80 -0.68 -34.80 -0.27
N ALA A 81 -0.21 -33.57 -0.04
CA ALA A 81 -0.30 -32.96 1.27
C ALA A 81 -1.75 -32.61 1.68
N VAL A 82 -2.63 -32.24 0.72
CA VAL A 82 -4.08 -32.04 1.01
C VAL A 82 -4.71 -33.34 1.50
N PHE A 83 -4.49 -34.46 0.80
CA PHE A 83 -5.07 -35.75 1.19
C PHE A 83 -4.50 -36.25 2.52
N ALA A 84 -3.19 -36.08 2.75
CA ALA A 84 -2.57 -36.44 4.02
C ALA A 84 -3.14 -35.62 5.18
N ALA A 85 -3.38 -34.31 4.97
CA ALA A 85 -4.01 -33.45 5.97
C ALA A 85 -5.47 -33.85 6.28
N ALA A 86 -6.17 -34.41 5.30
CA ALA A 86 -7.51 -34.98 5.47
C ALA A 86 -7.51 -36.35 6.16
N GLY A 87 -6.34 -36.97 6.33
CA GLY A 87 -6.19 -38.29 6.94
C GLY A 87 -6.29 -39.46 5.96
N VAL A 88 -6.37 -39.21 4.64
CA VAL A 88 -6.35 -40.27 3.62
C VAL A 88 -4.94 -40.83 3.51
N ASP A 89 -4.78 -42.12 3.80
CA ASP A 89 -3.45 -42.72 3.88
C ASP A 89 -2.83 -43.01 2.50
N SER A 90 -1.53 -43.31 2.47
CA SER A 90 -0.83 -43.54 1.21
C SER A 90 -1.31 -44.78 0.45
N GLU A 91 -1.77 -45.82 1.16
CA GLU A 91 -2.25 -47.06 0.54
C GLU A 91 -3.63 -46.87 -0.08
N GLU A 92 -4.51 -46.11 0.59
CA GLU A 92 -5.80 -45.65 0.10
C GLU A 92 -5.65 -44.88 -1.21
N ARG A 93 -4.79 -43.87 -1.21
CA ARG A 93 -4.49 -43.06 -2.42
C ARG A 93 -3.90 -43.91 -3.54
N GLN A 94 -3.03 -44.86 -3.23
CA GLN A 94 -2.48 -45.78 -4.25
C GLN A 94 -3.56 -46.68 -4.85
N ARG A 95 -4.52 -47.16 -4.05
CA ARG A 95 -5.66 -47.95 -4.55
C ARG A 95 -6.51 -47.13 -5.52
N VAL A 96 -6.80 -45.88 -5.19
CA VAL A 96 -7.53 -44.95 -6.07
C VAL A 96 -6.73 -44.67 -7.34
N ALA A 97 -5.46 -44.32 -7.23
CA ALA A 97 -4.58 -44.03 -8.37
C ALA A 97 -4.49 -45.20 -9.37
N LYS A 98 -4.29 -46.43 -8.88
CA LYS A 98 -4.27 -47.64 -9.73
C LYS A 98 -5.62 -47.87 -10.42
N THR A 99 -6.72 -47.59 -9.72
CA THR A 99 -8.07 -47.73 -10.29
C THR A 99 -8.31 -46.69 -11.39
N ILE A 100 -7.87 -45.44 -11.20
CA ILE A 100 -7.92 -44.39 -12.22
C ILE A 100 -7.09 -44.79 -13.44
N GLU A 101 -5.87 -45.30 -13.23
CA GLU A 101 -5.00 -45.78 -14.31
C GLU A 101 -5.67 -46.91 -15.09
N LEU A 102 -6.24 -47.89 -14.40
CA LEU A 102 -6.97 -48.99 -15.02
C LEU A 102 -8.15 -48.49 -15.85
N VAL A 103 -8.97 -47.58 -15.32
CA VAL A 103 -10.11 -46.99 -16.04
C VAL A 103 -9.64 -46.21 -17.28
N ARG A 104 -8.53 -45.47 -17.17
CA ARG A 104 -7.95 -44.70 -18.29
C ARG A 104 -7.32 -45.59 -19.36
N SER A 105 -6.84 -46.78 -18.99
CA SER A 105 -6.26 -47.75 -19.93
C SER A 105 -7.28 -48.43 -20.84
N LEU A 106 -8.58 -48.36 -20.49
CA LEU A 106 -9.64 -48.97 -21.29
C LEU A 106 -9.86 -48.21 -22.62
N PRO A 107 -10.15 -48.92 -23.73
CA PRO A 107 -10.42 -48.28 -25.01
C PRO A 107 -11.50 -47.19 -24.94
N ALA A 108 -11.25 -46.10 -25.66
CA ALA A 108 -12.26 -45.07 -25.89
C ALA A 108 -13.42 -45.68 -26.71
N GLY A 109 -14.66 -45.46 -26.27
CA GLY A 109 -15.86 -46.01 -26.92
C GLY A 109 -16.41 -47.31 -26.32
N THR A 110 -15.72 -47.96 -25.38
CA THR A 110 -16.31 -49.09 -24.63
C THR A 110 -17.52 -48.61 -23.81
N GLU A 111 -18.63 -49.34 -23.90
CA GLU A 111 -19.85 -49.04 -23.13
C GLU A 111 -19.56 -49.05 -21.62
N MET A 112 -20.18 -48.14 -20.88
CA MET A 112 -19.93 -47.97 -19.44
C MET A 112 -20.18 -49.25 -18.64
N ALA A 113 -21.23 -50.00 -18.98
CA ALA A 113 -21.54 -51.28 -18.33
C ALA A 113 -20.41 -52.30 -18.51
N VAL A 114 -19.84 -52.38 -19.72
CA VAL A 114 -18.72 -53.27 -20.03
C VAL A 114 -17.44 -52.81 -19.34
N LYS A 115 -17.16 -51.50 -19.32
CA LYS A 115 -16.02 -50.93 -18.57
C LYS A 115 -16.09 -51.31 -17.08
N LYS A 116 -17.27 -51.15 -16.47
CA LYS A 116 -17.49 -51.53 -15.06
C LYS A 116 -17.17 -53.00 -14.83
N GLN A 117 -17.70 -53.92 -15.65
CA GLN A 117 -17.43 -55.35 -15.51
C GLN A 117 -15.93 -55.69 -15.62
N ILE A 118 -15.22 -55.07 -16.58
CA ILE A 118 -13.77 -55.30 -16.76
C ILE A 118 -13.01 -54.82 -15.52
N VAL A 119 -13.33 -53.63 -15.00
CA VAL A 119 -12.67 -53.06 -13.82
C VAL A 119 -12.97 -53.89 -12.58
N GLU A 120 -14.22 -54.26 -12.32
CA GLU A 120 -14.60 -55.10 -11.17
C GLU A 120 -13.90 -56.47 -11.22
N ALA A 121 -13.87 -57.11 -12.39
CA ALA A 121 -13.17 -58.38 -12.56
C ALA A 121 -11.67 -58.25 -12.34
N ALA A 122 -11.04 -57.19 -12.86
CA ALA A 122 -9.62 -56.92 -12.67
C ALA A 122 -9.29 -56.66 -11.19
N LEU A 123 -10.02 -55.75 -10.53
CA LEU A 123 -9.83 -55.45 -9.11
C LEU A 123 -9.98 -56.70 -8.25
N LYS A 124 -11.00 -57.53 -8.53
CA LYS A 124 -11.20 -58.81 -7.85
C LYS A 124 -10.06 -59.80 -8.09
N ALA A 125 -9.53 -59.88 -9.31
CA ALA A 125 -8.41 -60.76 -9.65
C ALA A 125 -7.10 -60.36 -8.94
N PHE A 126 -6.89 -59.07 -8.73
CA PHE A 126 -5.74 -58.53 -7.99
C PHE A 126 -5.97 -58.41 -6.48
N GLY A 127 -7.11 -58.88 -5.97
CA GLY A 127 -7.43 -58.86 -4.54
C GLY A 127 -7.62 -57.45 -3.97
N VAL A 128 -7.96 -56.46 -4.80
CA VAL A 128 -8.19 -55.09 -4.35
C VAL A 128 -9.65 -54.92 -3.92
N PRO A 129 -9.93 -54.58 -2.65
CA PRO A 129 -11.29 -54.41 -2.15
C PRO A 129 -11.98 -53.19 -2.78
N ILE A 130 -13.10 -53.42 -3.47
CA ILE A 130 -13.83 -52.38 -4.22
C ILE A 130 -14.44 -51.35 -3.25
N GLU A 131 -15.02 -51.82 -2.14
CA GLU A 131 -15.63 -50.98 -1.12
C GLU A 131 -14.61 -49.97 -0.56
N LYS A 132 -13.38 -50.43 -0.35
CA LYS A 132 -12.26 -49.61 0.15
C LYS A 132 -11.73 -48.60 -0.88
N ILE A 133 -11.88 -48.88 -2.18
CA ILE A 133 -11.59 -47.89 -3.22
C ILE A 133 -12.68 -46.81 -3.23
N ILE A 134 -13.95 -47.20 -3.11
CA ILE A 134 -15.07 -46.25 -3.09
C ILE A 134 -14.96 -45.33 -1.87
N GLU A 135 -14.69 -45.88 -0.69
CA GLU A 135 -14.45 -45.14 0.55
C GLU A 135 -13.33 -44.10 0.36
N ALA A 136 -12.13 -44.53 -0.03
CA ALA A 136 -10.99 -43.64 -0.28
C ALA A 136 -11.28 -42.58 -1.36
N SER A 137 -12.01 -42.94 -2.43
CA SER A 137 -12.35 -42.00 -3.50
C SER A 137 -13.31 -40.91 -3.01
N VAL A 138 -14.25 -41.25 -2.13
CA VAL A 138 -15.17 -40.29 -1.53
C VAL A 138 -14.44 -39.38 -0.54
N GLU A 139 -13.52 -39.93 0.25
CA GLU A 139 -12.67 -39.16 1.17
C GLU A 139 -11.77 -38.17 0.42
N GLU A 140 -11.15 -38.59 -0.69
CA GLU A 140 -10.36 -37.68 -1.55
C GLU A 140 -11.23 -36.53 -2.09
N ILE A 141 -12.46 -36.80 -2.57
CA ILE A 141 -13.37 -35.74 -3.04
C ILE A 141 -13.74 -34.79 -1.89
N GLN A 142 -14.08 -35.33 -0.72
CA GLN A 142 -14.40 -34.51 0.45
C GLN A 142 -13.23 -33.63 0.87
N ALA A 143 -12.01 -34.17 0.84
CA ALA A 143 -10.79 -33.43 1.11
C ALA A 143 -10.62 -32.25 0.12
N LEU A 144 -10.83 -32.46 -1.19
CA LEU A 144 -10.73 -31.39 -2.18
C LEU A 144 -11.82 -30.33 -2.00
N ASP A 145 -13.07 -30.74 -1.77
CA ASP A 145 -14.17 -29.82 -1.52
C ASP A 145 -13.94 -28.99 -0.25
N GLY A 146 -13.48 -29.66 0.80
CA GLY A 146 -13.06 -29.02 2.04
C GLY A 146 -11.94 -28.01 1.80
N TYR A 147 -10.94 -28.37 1.00
CA TYR A 147 -9.80 -27.52 0.68
C TYR A 147 -10.25 -26.21 0.03
N VAL A 148 -11.11 -26.30 -0.99
CA VAL A 148 -11.66 -25.14 -1.70
C VAL A 148 -12.50 -24.26 -0.78
N ARG A 149 -13.36 -24.86 0.06
CA ARG A 149 -14.19 -24.11 1.02
C ARG A 149 -13.35 -23.40 2.08
N ASN A 150 -12.32 -24.07 2.61
CA ASN A 150 -11.42 -23.48 3.59
C ASN A 150 -10.67 -22.29 2.98
N GLY A 151 -10.09 -22.48 1.78
CA GLY A 151 -9.42 -21.40 1.07
C GLY A 151 -10.35 -20.21 0.80
N ALA A 152 -11.61 -20.46 0.43
CA ALA A 152 -12.59 -19.39 0.23
C ALA A 152 -12.92 -18.64 1.53
N ALA A 153 -13.10 -19.36 2.64
CA ALA A 153 -13.39 -18.76 3.94
C ALA A 153 -12.21 -17.93 4.47
N ASP A 154 -10.98 -18.44 4.34
CA ASP A 154 -9.77 -17.74 4.76
C ASP A 154 -9.54 -16.48 3.90
N ASN A 155 -9.78 -16.57 2.59
CA ASN A 155 -9.68 -15.43 1.69
C ASN A 155 -10.73 -14.35 2.00
N GLU A 156 -11.98 -14.74 2.27
CA GLU A 156 -13.04 -13.81 2.68
C GLU A 156 -12.69 -13.10 3.99
N LYS A 157 -12.18 -13.85 4.98
CA LYS A 157 -11.69 -13.26 6.24
C LYS A 157 -10.55 -12.26 5.99
N LEU A 158 -9.59 -12.62 5.14
CA LEU A 158 -8.48 -11.75 4.79
C LEU A 158 -8.96 -10.45 4.12
N ILE A 159 -9.94 -10.54 3.22
CA ILE A 159 -10.56 -9.38 2.57
C ILE A 159 -11.23 -8.49 3.63
N GLN A 160 -12.05 -9.05 4.51
CA GLN A 160 -12.74 -8.29 5.55
C GLN A 160 -11.76 -7.58 6.51
N GLU A 161 -10.71 -8.28 6.95
CA GLU A 161 -9.68 -7.68 7.81
C GLU A 161 -8.90 -6.59 7.08
N SER A 162 -8.59 -6.79 5.80
CA SER A 162 -7.87 -5.81 4.98
C SER A 162 -8.72 -4.55 4.77
N ASP A 163 -9.99 -4.70 4.41
CA ASP A 163 -10.93 -3.58 4.24
C ASP A 163 -11.11 -2.78 5.53
N ALA A 164 -11.16 -3.45 6.68
CA ALA A 164 -11.22 -2.78 7.97
C ALA A 164 -9.96 -1.94 8.24
N ARG A 165 -8.77 -2.47 7.93
CA ARG A 165 -7.50 -1.74 8.05
C ARG A 165 -7.42 -0.57 7.08
N ILE A 166 -7.86 -0.73 5.84
CA ILE A 166 -7.91 0.34 4.84
C ILE A 166 -8.75 1.50 5.36
N LYS A 167 -9.98 1.22 5.84
CA LYS A 167 -10.85 2.25 6.43
C LYS A 167 -10.21 2.97 7.62
N GLN A 168 -9.50 2.23 8.47
CA GLN A 168 -8.77 2.83 9.59
C GLN A 168 -7.68 3.80 9.09
N TYR A 169 -6.89 3.39 8.10
CA TYR A 169 -5.86 4.26 7.52
C TYR A 169 -6.44 5.48 6.79
N GLU A 170 -7.57 5.34 6.10
CA GLU A 170 -8.25 6.48 5.48
C GLU A 170 -8.68 7.54 6.50
N VAL A 171 -9.21 7.11 7.65
CA VAL A 171 -9.54 8.01 8.76
C VAL A 171 -8.29 8.70 9.29
N GLU A 172 -7.19 7.96 9.47
CA GLU A 172 -5.93 8.52 9.96
C GLU A 172 -5.35 9.55 8.98
N ILE A 173 -5.35 9.25 7.68
CA ILE A 173 -4.94 10.19 6.63
C ILE A 173 -5.78 11.47 6.69
N LYS A 174 -7.10 11.34 6.87
CA LYS A 174 -8.00 12.49 7.00
C LYS A 174 -7.65 13.34 8.23
N ASN A 175 -7.40 12.70 9.37
CA ASN A 175 -7.03 13.38 10.61
C ASN A 175 -5.72 14.15 10.45
N ILE A 176 -4.68 13.50 9.90
CA ILE A 176 -3.38 14.12 9.66
C ILE A 176 -3.53 15.34 8.73
N ARG A 177 -4.29 15.22 7.64
CA ARG A 177 -4.56 16.34 6.74
C ARG A 177 -5.27 17.51 7.44
N ALA A 178 -6.21 17.22 8.33
CA ALA A 178 -6.89 18.26 9.12
C ALA A 178 -5.92 19.00 10.04
N VAL A 179 -5.01 18.28 10.72
CA VAL A 179 -3.96 18.89 11.56
C VAL A 179 -3.01 19.76 10.73
N MET A 180 -2.60 19.28 9.55
CA MET A 180 -1.76 20.08 8.64
C MET A 180 -2.45 21.38 8.23
N GLN A 181 -3.71 21.30 7.82
CA GLN A 181 -4.49 22.46 7.41
C GLN A 181 -4.65 23.46 8.57
N GLN A 182 -4.96 22.97 9.77
CA GLN A 182 -5.04 23.81 10.97
C GLN A 182 -3.71 24.53 11.25
N SER A 183 -2.58 23.81 11.15
CA SER A 183 -1.26 24.41 11.37
C SER A 183 -0.95 25.52 10.36
N VAL A 184 -1.33 25.36 9.09
CA VAL A 184 -1.18 26.40 8.07
C VAL A 184 -2.03 27.64 8.41
N GLU A 185 -3.28 27.44 8.80
CA GLU A 185 -4.18 28.53 9.18
C GLU A 185 -3.70 29.29 10.43
N GLU A 186 -3.20 28.56 11.43
CA GLU A 186 -2.59 29.15 12.63
C GLU A 186 -1.35 29.96 12.27
N GLN A 187 -0.46 29.43 11.42
CA GLN A 187 0.73 30.14 10.97
C GLN A 187 0.36 31.43 10.20
N GLN A 188 -0.65 31.39 9.33
CA GLN A 188 -1.13 32.58 8.63
C GLN A 188 -1.67 33.64 9.59
N LYS A 189 -2.39 33.24 10.64
CA LYS A 189 -2.86 34.16 11.69
C LYS A 189 -1.69 34.78 12.45
N VAL A 190 -0.68 33.99 12.80
CA VAL A 190 0.54 34.49 13.46
C VAL A 190 1.25 35.50 12.57
N ILE A 191 1.45 35.19 11.28
CA ILE A 191 2.07 36.12 10.31
C ILE A 191 1.29 37.44 10.28
N LYS A 192 -0.04 37.39 10.18
CA LYS A 192 -0.88 38.58 10.16
C LYS A 192 -0.70 39.43 11.43
N VAL A 193 -0.83 38.83 12.61
CA VAL A 193 -0.71 39.54 13.90
C VAL A 193 0.69 40.16 14.05
N CYS A 194 1.74 39.44 13.66
CA CYS A 194 3.11 39.96 13.68
C CYS A 194 3.30 41.12 12.69
N ASN A 195 2.73 41.04 11.49
CA ASN A 195 2.79 42.11 10.50
C ASN A 195 2.03 43.36 10.95
N ASP A 196 0.82 43.19 11.49
CA ASP A 196 0.02 44.28 12.06
C ASP A 196 0.83 44.99 13.16
N LYS A 197 1.46 44.22 14.05
CA LYS A 197 2.31 44.81 15.09
C LYS A 197 3.57 45.50 14.54
N LYS A 198 4.18 44.93 13.50
CA LYS A 198 5.34 45.52 12.83
C LYS A 198 4.98 46.88 12.25
N LEU A 199 3.81 47.01 11.62
CA LEU A 199 3.31 48.28 11.09
C LEU A 199 3.09 49.33 12.20
N GLU A 200 2.50 48.95 13.33
CA GLU A 200 2.36 49.86 14.49
C GLU A 200 3.72 50.35 15.00
N VAL A 201 4.70 49.45 15.13
CA VAL A 201 6.05 49.81 15.59
C VAL A 201 6.78 50.66 14.54
N GLN A 202 6.55 50.40 13.25
CA GLN A 202 7.09 51.22 12.17
C GLN A 202 6.62 52.68 12.27
N GLN A 203 5.37 52.94 12.64
CA GLN A 203 4.89 54.32 12.85
C GLN A 203 5.73 55.06 13.91
N VAL A 204 6.15 54.36 14.97
CA VAL A 204 7.05 54.94 15.98
C VAL A 204 8.42 55.23 15.39
N LEU A 205 8.97 54.32 14.59
CA LEU A 205 10.27 54.52 13.93
C LEU A 205 10.22 55.67 12.90
N GLU A 206 9.14 55.76 12.12
CA GLU A 206 8.87 56.84 11.16
C GLU A 206 8.81 58.21 11.84
N PHE A 207 8.18 58.30 13.01
CA PHE A 207 8.12 59.53 13.80
C PHE A 207 9.50 60.09 14.14
N PHE A 208 10.50 59.24 14.43
CA PHE A 208 11.87 59.68 14.72
C PHE A 208 12.74 59.92 13.48
N GLY A 209 12.27 59.50 12.30
CA GLY A 209 12.98 59.67 11.04
C GLY A 209 14.04 58.60 10.77
N ARG A 210 14.28 58.35 9.48
CA ARG A 210 15.09 57.22 8.97
C ARG A 210 16.57 57.31 9.37
N ASP A 211 17.13 58.51 9.43
CA ASP A 211 18.56 58.72 9.71
C ASP A 211 18.93 58.38 11.15
N VAL A 212 18.07 58.75 12.11
CA VAL A 212 18.26 58.45 13.53
C VAL A 212 18.15 56.95 13.77
N VAL A 213 17.15 56.30 13.15
CA VAL A 213 16.97 54.84 13.24
C VAL A 213 18.18 54.10 12.67
N ALA A 214 18.70 54.51 11.50
CA ALA A 214 19.87 53.89 10.88
C ALA A 214 21.14 54.01 11.77
N SER A 215 21.35 55.17 12.40
CA SER A 215 22.46 55.36 13.34
C SER A 215 22.34 54.44 14.56
N VAL A 216 21.13 54.25 15.09
CA VAL A 216 20.90 53.39 16.27
C VAL A 216 21.04 51.91 15.93
N VAL A 217 20.57 51.47 14.75
CA VAL A 217 20.73 50.08 14.28
C VAL A 217 22.21 49.73 14.16
N LYS A 218 23.04 50.60 13.56
CA LYS A 218 24.48 50.37 13.40
C LYS A 218 25.26 50.35 14.72
N ALA A 219 24.83 51.15 15.69
CA ALA A 219 25.50 51.27 16.98
C ALA A 219 25.06 50.21 18.01
N SER A 220 23.90 49.58 17.81
CA SER A 220 23.31 48.67 18.78
C SER A 220 23.81 47.24 18.59
N PRO A 221 24.43 46.61 19.60
CA PRO A 221 24.83 45.21 19.54
C PRO A 221 23.63 44.23 19.63
N LYS A 222 22.41 44.73 19.84
CA LYS A 222 21.19 43.91 19.96
C LYS A 222 20.42 43.77 18.66
N LEU A 223 20.75 44.57 17.64
CA LEU A 223 20.02 44.63 16.38
C LEU A 223 20.86 43.95 15.29
N HIS A 224 20.20 43.15 14.47
CA HIS A 224 20.80 42.54 13.29
C HIS A 224 20.33 43.31 12.06
N ASP A 225 21.24 43.62 11.15
CA ASP A 225 20.87 44.24 9.88
C ASP A 225 20.14 43.18 9.03
N PRO A 226 18.90 43.43 8.58
CA PRO A 226 18.18 42.50 7.70
C PRO A 226 18.91 42.26 6.38
N SER A 227 19.81 43.15 5.97
CA SER A 227 20.65 42.98 4.79
C SER A 227 21.66 41.83 4.97
N ASP A 228 22.08 41.52 6.20
CA ASP A 228 23.00 40.41 6.50
C ASP A 228 22.30 39.03 6.42
N GLN A 229 20.99 38.97 6.66
CA GLN A 229 20.20 37.73 6.58
C GLN A 229 19.83 37.32 5.15
N ALA A 230 19.71 38.29 4.23
CA ALA A 230 19.39 38.01 2.82
C ALA A 230 20.55 37.30 2.07
N VAL A 231 21.80 37.53 2.49
CA VAL A 231 22.99 36.94 1.86
C VAL A 231 23.19 35.48 2.28
N THR A 232 22.71 35.09 3.47
CA THR A 232 22.86 33.72 4.01
C THR A 232 21.82 32.74 3.50
N SER A 233 20.72 33.22 2.93
CA SER A 233 19.60 32.39 2.43
C SER A 233 19.71 32.04 0.94
N ALA A 234 20.73 32.56 0.24
CA ALA A 234 20.95 32.42 -1.20
C ALA A 234 22.24 31.62 -1.53
N SER A 235 22.81 30.89 -0.56
CA SER A 235 23.90 29.91 -0.72
C SER A 235 23.45 28.55 -0.23
#